data_AF-A0A1M3TPJ8-F1
#
_entry.id   AF-A0A1M3TPJ8-F1
#
_cell.length_a   1.000
_cell.length_b   1.000
_cell.length_c   1.000
_cell.angle_alpha   90.00
_cell.angle_beta   90.00
_cell.angle_gamma   90.00
#
_symmetry.space_group_name_H-M   'P 1'
#
loop_
_entity.id
_entity.type
_entity.pdbx_description
1 polymer ?
#
loop_
_entity_poly.entity_id
_entity_poly.type
_entity_poly.pdbx_seq_one_letter_code
_entity_poly.pdbx_strand_id
1 'polypeptide(L)'
;MPLLITTQAAAGVTVGVTFMTCGILFATVTFRLDRDPQLIQVLSDLAWLYFTILIPMLILQLLLVAQVIRSDRRVRPVVPSWLALTNEFLPFGWFGVLGTHCLHHGPFPWSGGITFWLTAATYFVHMTLGTAFFWIAAGEIEGQ
;
A
#
# COMPACT_ATOMS: atom_id res chain seq x y z
N MET A 1 3.86 -24.17 2.46
CA MET A 1 3.14 -23.05 3.10
C MET A 1 3.93 -22.17 4.08
N PRO A 2 4.98 -22.63 4.82
CA PRO A 2 5.64 -21.73 5.79
C PRO A 2 6.39 -20.58 5.13
N LEU A 3 7.00 -20.80 3.95
CA LEU A 3 7.69 -19.76 3.19
C LEU A 3 6.76 -18.60 2.80
N LEU A 4 5.53 -18.85 2.35
CA LEU A 4 4.59 -17.79 1.97
C LEU A 4 4.21 -16.92 3.17
N ILE A 5 3.97 -17.53 4.33
CA ILE A 5 3.61 -16.81 5.56
C ILE A 5 4.79 -15.98 6.06
N THR A 6 6.00 -16.54 6.06
CA THR A 6 7.19 -15.79 6.49
C THR A 6 7.53 -14.66 5.53
N THR A 7 7.41 -14.87 4.21
CA THR A 7 7.58 -13.80 3.22
C THR A 7 6.53 -12.72 3.39
N GLN A 8 5.27 -13.08 3.64
CA GLN A 8 4.20 -12.10 3.87
C GLN A 8 4.44 -11.28 5.15
N ALA A 9 4.87 -11.93 6.24
CA ALA A 9 5.22 -11.23 7.47
C ALA A 9 6.40 -10.27 7.26
N ALA A 10 7.45 -10.72 6.56
CA ALA A 10 8.60 -9.87 6.22
C ALA A 10 8.21 -8.68 5.33
N ALA A 11 7.33 -8.90 4.34
CA ALA A 11 6.78 -7.84 3.50
C ALA A 11 6.01 -6.81 4.33
N GLY A 12 5.16 -7.27 5.26
CA GLY A 12 4.41 -6.40 6.17
C GLY A 12 5.31 -5.55 7.07
N VAL A 13 6.37 -6.14 7.64
CA VAL A 13 7.36 -5.40 8.45
C VAL A 13 8.07 -4.34 7.59
N THR A 14 8.48 -4.71 6.38
CA THR A 14 9.18 -3.79 5.46
C THR A 14 8.31 -2.60 5.08
N VAL A 15 7.03 -2.84 4.77
CA VAL A 15 6.05 -1.79 4.50
C VAL A 15 5.86 -0.91 5.73
N GLY A 16 5.72 -1.49 6.92
CA GLY A 16 5.59 -0.75 8.18
C GLY A 16 6.76 0.20 8.46
N VAL A 17 8.00 -0.30 8.37
CA VAL A 17 9.21 0.52 8.58
C VAL A 17 9.30 1.67 7.57
N THR A 18 8.93 1.40 6.32
CA THR A 18 8.96 2.42 5.27
C THR A 18 7.89 3.49 5.51
N PHE A 19 6.68 3.11 5.96
CA PHE A 19 5.65 4.07 6.39
C PHE A 19 6.11 4.94 7.57
N MET A 20 6.77 4.35 8.58
CA MET A 20 7.32 5.10 9.71
C MET A 20 8.36 6.12 9.25
N THR A 21 9.24 5.73 8.32
CA THR A 21 10.25 6.63 7.75
C THR A 21 9.61 7.80 6.98
N CYS A 22 8.57 7.51 6.20
CA CYS A 22 7.78 8.54 5.52
C CYS A 22 7.14 9.53 6.52
N GLY A 23 6.59 9.02 7.62
CA GLY A 23 6.05 9.84 8.71
C GLY A 23 7.09 10.77 9.34
N ILE A 24 8.33 10.30 9.53
CA ILE A 24 9.43 11.13 10.02
C ILE A 24 9.73 12.26 9.03
N LEU A 25 9.80 11.97 7.72
CA LEU A 25 10.03 13.00 6.69
C LEU A 25 8.95 14.10 6.74
N PHE A 26 7.67 13.73 6.78
CA PHE A 26 6.58 14.71 6.92
C PHE A 26 6.61 15.46 8.26
N ALA A 27 7.01 14.80 9.35
CA ALA A 27 7.19 15.46 10.63
C ALA A 27 8.29 16.54 10.56
N THR A 28 9.39 16.30 9.82
CA THR A 28 10.44 17.32 9.67
C THR A 28 9.98 18.57 8.93
N VAL A 29 9.03 18.43 7.99
CA VAL A 29 8.42 19.56 7.27
C VAL A 29 7.61 20.43 8.25
N THR A 30 6.78 19.80 9.07
CA THR A 30 5.89 20.51 10.02
C THR A 30 6.62 21.04 11.26
N PHE A 31 7.76 20.47 11.62
CA PHE A 31 8.52 20.86 12.80
C PHE A 31 9.11 22.28 12.73
N ARG A 32 9.37 22.82 11.53
CA ARG A 32 9.93 24.18 11.33
C ARG A 32 9.33 24.82 10.08
N LEU A 33 8.09 25.29 10.22
CA LEU A 33 7.33 25.98 9.18
C LEU A 33 7.79 27.43 8.94
N ASP A 34 8.66 27.94 9.81
CA ASP A 34 9.29 29.26 9.80
C ASP A 34 10.47 29.38 8.79
N ARG A 35 10.77 28.31 8.04
CA ARG A 35 11.78 28.30 6.97
C ARG A 35 11.26 28.91 5.67
N ASP A 36 12.18 29.21 4.76
CA ASP A 36 11.86 29.63 3.39
C ASP A 36 10.84 28.66 2.74
N PRO A 37 9.72 29.15 2.18
CA PRO A 37 8.74 28.33 1.48
C PRO A 37 9.33 27.39 0.43
N GLN A 38 10.40 27.79 -0.27
CA GLN A 38 11.04 26.93 -1.27
C GLN A 38 11.68 25.69 -0.63
N LEU A 39 12.28 25.84 0.55
CA LEU A 39 12.88 24.72 1.28
C LEU A 39 11.81 23.77 1.82
N ILE A 40 10.69 24.32 2.31
CA ILE A 40 9.54 23.52 2.76
C ILE A 40 8.98 22.69 1.59
N GLN A 41 8.86 23.29 0.40
CA GLN A 41 8.41 22.60 -0.80
C GLN A 41 9.32 21.42 -1.16
N VAL A 42 10.64 21.62 -1.20
CA VAL A 42 11.60 20.55 -1.52
C VAL A 42 11.53 19.40 -0.49
N LEU A 43 11.40 19.72 0.80
CA LEU A 43 11.25 18.70 1.84
C LEU A 43 9.93 17.92 1.72
N SER A 44 8.84 18.61 1.37
CA SER A 44 7.53 17.99 1.10
C SER A 44 7.59 17.07 -0.11
N ASP A 45 8.20 17.52 -1.21
CA ASP A 45 8.38 16.72 -2.43
C ASP A 45 9.24 15.48 -2.16
N LEU A 46 10.29 15.61 -1.36
CA LEU A 46 11.10 14.47 -0.92
C LEU A 46 10.27 13.45 -0.14
N ALA A 47 9.41 13.89 0.78
CA ALA A 47 8.57 13.00 1.57
C ALA A 47 7.56 12.24 0.68
N TRP A 48 6.94 12.94 -0.29
CA TRP A 48 6.03 12.33 -1.25
C TRP A 48 6.73 11.38 -2.23
N LEU A 49 7.92 11.72 -2.74
CA LEU A 49 8.69 10.84 -3.62
C LEU A 49 9.26 9.63 -2.86
N TYR A 50 9.57 9.76 -1.57
CA TYR A 50 9.91 8.60 -0.75
C TYR A 50 8.69 7.69 -0.57
N PHE A 51 7.50 8.27 -0.35
CA PHE A 51 6.27 7.51 -0.25
C PHE A 51 5.99 6.65 -1.49
N THR A 52 6.32 7.14 -2.70
CA THR A 52 6.08 6.35 -3.93
C THR A 52 6.94 5.08 -4.04
N ILE A 53 8.08 5.00 -3.33
CA ILE A 53 8.91 3.78 -3.25
C ILE A 53 8.19 2.64 -2.51
N LEU A 54 7.17 2.93 -1.69
CA LEU A 54 6.35 1.91 -1.02
C LEU A 54 5.55 1.05 -2.00
N ILE A 55 5.19 1.60 -3.16
CA ILE A 55 4.21 0.98 -4.05
C ILE A 55 4.64 -0.42 -4.51
N PRO A 56 5.85 -0.64 -5.06
CA PRO A 56 6.29 -1.99 -5.43
C PRO A 56 6.22 -3.01 -4.27
N MET A 57 6.51 -2.57 -3.04
CA MET A 57 6.45 -3.43 -1.86
C MET A 57 5.00 -3.79 -1.51
N LEU A 58 4.08 -2.82 -1.59
CA LEU A 58 2.65 -3.04 -1.40
C LEU A 58 2.08 -3.98 -2.47
N ILE A 59 2.46 -3.80 -3.75
CA ILE A 59 2.06 -4.71 -4.84
C ILE A 59 2.45 -6.15 -4.48
N LEU A 60 3.71 -6.37 -4.08
CA LEU A 60 4.17 -7.69 -3.67
C LEU A 60 3.37 -8.25 -2.49
N GLN A 61 3.12 -7.42 -1.47
CA GLN A 61 2.34 -7.82 -0.31
C GLN A 61 0.90 -8.25 -0.69
N LEU A 62 0.24 -7.52 -1.58
CA LEU A 62 -1.12 -7.86 -2.05
C LEU A 62 -1.13 -9.17 -2.85
N LEU A 63 -0.13 -9.38 -3.73
CA LEU A 63 0.00 -10.63 -4.47
C LEU A 63 0.22 -11.82 -3.53
N LEU A 64 1.06 -11.66 -2.50
CA LEU A 64 1.29 -12.69 -1.48
C LEU A 64 -0.01 -13.00 -0.70
N VAL A 65 -0.78 -11.99 -0.31
CA VAL A 65 -2.11 -12.18 0.32
C VAL A 65 -3.02 -12.99 -0.60
N ALA A 66 -3.12 -12.63 -1.88
CA ALA A 66 -3.96 -13.35 -2.84
C ALA A 66 -3.55 -14.83 -2.93
N GLN A 67 -2.25 -15.13 -2.96
CA GLN A 67 -1.74 -16.51 -2.97
C GLN A 67 -2.07 -17.26 -1.67
N VAL A 68 -1.96 -16.61 -0.50
CA VAL A 68 -2.36 -17.20 0.78
C VAL A 68 -3.84 -17.54 0.79
N ILE A 69 -4.71 -16.64 0.32
CA ILE A 69 -6.16 -16.89 0.22
C ILE A 69 -6.45 -18.07 -0.71
N ARG A 70 -5.84 -18.11 -1.89
CA ARG A 70 -6.02 -19.22 -2.86
C ARG A 70 -5.48 -20.56 -2.36
N SER A 71 -4.55 -20.53 -1.42
CA SER A 71 -3.97 -21.73 -0.83
C SER A 71 -4.84 -22.36 0.26
N ASP A 72 -5.88 -21.66 0.74
CA ASP A 72 -6.88 -22.22 1.65
C ASP A 72 -7.71 -23.29 0.92
N ARG A 73 -7.68 -24.52 1.46
CA ARG A 73 -8.39 -25.71 0.92
C ARG A 73 -9.55 -26.15 1.82
N ARG A 74 -9.90 -25.38 2.85
CA ARG A 74 -11.02 -25.69 3.75
C ARG A 74 -12.34 -25.73 2.96
N VAL A 75 -13.26 -26.59 3.39
CA VAL A 75 -14.63 -26.69 2.84
C VAL A 75 -15.40 -25.37 3.04
N ARG A 76 -15.14 -24.69 4.16
CA ARG A 76 -15.55 -23.31 4.42
C ARG A 76 -14.28 -22.47 4.58
N PRO A 77 -13.86 -21.74 3.54
CA PRO A 77 -12.67 -20.89 3.63
C PRO A 77 -12.93 -19.74 4.61
N VAL A 78 -11.88 -19.33 5.33
CA VAL A 78 -11.97 -18.29 6.38
C VAL A 78 -12.27 -16.91 5.79
N VAL A 79 -11.78 -16.67 4.56
CA VAL A 79 -12.05 -15.45 3.81
C VAL A 79 -12.59 -15.79 2.42
N PRO A 80 -13.44 -14.93 1.82
CA PRO A 80 -14.00 -15.19 0.51
C PRO A 80 -12.94 -15.28 -0.58
N SER A 81 -13.08 -16.23 -1.50
CA SER A 81 -12.11 -16.44 -2.61
C SER A 81 -12.05 -15.27 -3.59
N TRP A 82 -13.13 -14.50 -3.74
CA TRP A 82 -13.15 -13.30 -4.59
C TRP A 82 -12.22 -12.21 -4.05
N LEU A 83 -11.94 -12.19 -2.74
CA LEU A 83 -11.00 -11.25 -2.13
C LEU A 83 -9.57 -11.48 -2.64
N ALA A 84 -9.24 -12.71 -3.07
CA ALA A 84 -7.97 -12.98 -3.75
C ALA A 84 -7.89 -12.27 -5.09
N LEU A 85 -8.98 -12.28 -5.88
CA LEU A 85 -9.04 -11.58 -7.17
C LEU A 85 -8.87 -10.07 -6.96
N THR A 86 -9.53 -9.48 -5.97
CA THR A 86 -9.36 -8.03 -5.72
C THR A 86 -7.95 -7.67 -5.31
N ASN A 87 -7.29 -8.48 -4.47
CA ASN A 87 -5.88 -8.26 -4.11
C ASN A 87 -4.93 -8.44 -5.30
N GLU A 88 -5.28 -9.25 -6.28
CA GLU A 88 -4.49 -9.44 -7.50
C GLU A 88 -4.70 -8.31 -8.52
N PHE A 89 -5.92 -7.76 -8.62
CA PHE A 89 -6.27 -6.75 -9.62
C PHE A 89 -6.08 -5.28 -9.16
N LEU A 90 -6.32 -4.95 -7.90
CA LEU A 90 -6.16 -3.57 -7.41
C LEU A 90 -4.75 -2.98 -7.59
N PRO A 91 -3.65 -3.76 -7.42
CA PRO A 91 -2.29 -3.30 -7.70
C PRO A 91 -2.07 -2.71 -9.11
N PHE A 92 -2.86 -3.11 -10.10
CA PHE A 92 -2.72 -2.58 -11.46
C PHE A 92 -3.01 -1.08 -11.55
N GLY A 93 -3.84 -0.55 -10.64
CA GLY A 93 -4.09 0.88 -10.54
C GLY A 93 -2.88 1.69 -10.10
N TRP A 94 -1.85 1.05 -9.54
CA TRP A 94 -0.70 1.72 -8.93
C TRP A 94 0.50 1.85 -9.87
N PHE A 95 0.47 1.24 -11.06
CA PHE A 95 1.57 1.33 -12.03
C PHE A 95 1.89 2.76 -12.46
N GLY A 96 0.89 3.66 -12.45
CA GLY A 96 1.10 5.08 -12.71
C GLY A 96 2.14 5.72 -11.79
N VAL A 97 2.31 5.19 -10.57
CA VAL A 97 3.30 5.67 -9.60
C VAL A 97 4.73 5.41 -10.06
N LEU A 98 5.00 4.41 -10.91
CA LEU A 98 6.36 4.21 -11.44
C LEU A 98 6.84 5.40 -12.29
N GLY A 99 5.91 6.18 -12.86
CA GLY A 99 6.21 7.36 -13.66
C GLY A 99 6.51 8.62 -12.83
N THR A 100 6.25 8.64 -11.52
CA THR A 100 6.32 9.87 -10.71
C THR A 100 7.72 10.44 -10.59
N HIS A 101 8.74 9.58 -10.66
CA HIS A 101 10.14 9.98 -10.55
C HIS A 101 10.73 10.49 -11.87
N CYS A 102 10.08 10.19 -13.00
CA CYS A 102 10.64 10.44 -14.34
C CYS A 102 9.81 11.44 -15.15
N LEU A 103 8.53 11.60 -14.83
CA LEU A 103 7.58 12.42 -15.59
C LEU A 103 7.18 13.65 -14.78
N HIS A 104 7.51 14.83 -15.31
CA HIS A 104 7.21 16.12 -14.70
C HIS A 104 5.91 16.76 -15.24
N HIS A 105 5.42 16.28 -16.39
CA HIS A 105 4.23 16.82 -17.06
C HIS A 105 3.31 15.69 -17.55
N GLY A 106 2.01 15.99 -17.65
CA GLY A 106 0.99 15.04 -18.13
C GLY A 106 0.17 14.41 -17.00
N PRO A 107 -0.51 13.27 -17.24
CA PRO A 107 -1.41 12.64 -16.27
C PRO A 107 -0.70 11.70 -15.27
N PHE A 108 0.56 11.38 -15.53
CA PHE A 108 1.39 10.42 -14.77
C PHE A 108 2.30 10.99 -13.66
N PRO A 109 2.63 12.31 -13.57
CA PRO A 109 3.31 12.87 -12.40
C PRO A 109 2.54 12.59 -11.11
N TRP A 110 3.20 12.78 -9.96
CA TRP A 110 2.55 12.60 -8.65
C TRP A 110 1.33 13.52 -8.46
N SER A 111 1.36 14.72 -9.03
CA SER A 111 0.22 15.66 -9.08
C SER A 111 -0.81 15.32 -10.16
N GLY A 112 -0.55 14.30 -10.98
CA GLY A 112 -1.38 13.90 -12.11
C GLY A 112 -2.65 13.18 -11.65
N GLY A 113 -3.76 13.48 -12.34
CA GLY A 113 -5.07 12.96 -11.94
C GLY A 113 -5.18 11.44 -11.95
N ILE A 114 -4.45 10.75 -12.83
CA ILE A 114 -4.46 9.28 -12.88
C ILE A 114 -3.59 8.72 -11.76
N THR A 115 -2.32 9.14 -11.68
CA THR A 115 -1.39 8.56 -10.70
C THR A 115 -1.84 8.78 -9.26
N PHE A 116 -2.35 9.96 -8.91
CA PHE A 116 -2.82 10.23 -7.55
C PHE A 116 -4.18 9.59 -7.28
N TRP A 117 -5.23 9.96 -8.03
CA TRP A 117 -6.59 9.58 -7.68
C TRP A 117 -6.90 8.11 -7.93
N LEU A 118 -6.36 7.49 -9.00
CA LEU A 118 -6.57 6.07 -9.25
C LEU A 118 -5.88 5.24 -8.16
N THR A 119 -4.65 5.60 -7.79
CA THR A 119 -3.90 4.94 -6.71
C THR A 119 -4.62 5.11 -5.38
N ALA A 120 -5.06 6.34 -5.05
CA ALA A 120 -5.79 6.62 -3.82
C ALA A 120 -7.10 5.83 -3.73
N ALA A 121 -7.91 5.81 -4.80
CA ALA A 121 -9.17 5.09 -4.84
C ALA A 121 -8.98 3.58 -4.68
N THR A 122 -8.06 2.99 -5.44
CA THR A 122 -7.77 1.55 -5.36
C THR A 122 -7.15 1.16 -4.02
N TYR A 123 -6.30 2.00 -3.44
CA TYR A 123 -5.79 1.81 -2.08
C TYR A 123 -6.90 1.86 -1.03
N PHE A 124 -7.82 2.81 -1.12
CA PHE A 124 -8.94 2.93 -0.19
C PHE A 124 -9.88 1.72 -0.25
N VAL A 125 -10.17 1.23 -1.46
CA VAL A 125 -10.94 -0.01 -1.66
C VAL A 125 -10.21 -1.20 -1.04
N HIS A 126 -8.90 -1.34 -1.27
CA HIS A 126 -8.12 -2.41 -0.66
C HIS A 126 -8.16 -2.35 0.87
N MET A 127 -7.93 -1.17 1.45
CA MET A 127 -7.88 -0.97 2.90
C MET A 127 -9.23 -1.31 3.55
N THR A 128 -10.34 -0.78 3.00
CA THR A 128 -11.68 -1.00 3.55
C THR A 128 -12.10 -2.47 3.48
N LEU A 129 -11.92 -3.12 2.32
CA LEU A 129 -12.24 -4.53 2.14
C LEU A 129 -11.34 -5.42 3.01
N GLY A 130 -10.02 -5.20 2.97
CA GLY A 130 -9.05 -5.96 3.72
C GLY A 130 -9.35 -5.91 5.22
N THR A 131 -9.49 -4.71 5.78
CA THR A 131 -9.80 -4.54 7.21
C THR A 131 -11.11 -5.22 7.59
N ALA A 132 -12.19 -5.04 6.83
CA ALA A 132 -13.49 -5.62 7.16
C ALA A 132 -13.46 -7.16 7.17
N PHE A 133 -12.94 -7.78 6.11
CA PHE A 133 -12.93 -9.25 5.99
C PHE A 133 -11.91 -9.92 6.90
N PHE A 134 -10.73 -9.32 7.10
CA PHE A 134 -9.75 -9.87 8.04
C PHE A 134 -10.21 -9.72 9.49
N TRP A 135 -10.97 -8.67 9.82
CA TRP A 135 -11.57 -8.51 11.16
C TRP A 135 -12.61 -9.59 11.43
N ILE A 136 -13.51 -9.85 10.48
CA ILE A 136 -14.51 -10.93 10.58
C ILE A 136 -13.81 -12.29 10.74
N ALA A 137 -12.82 -12.55 9.89
CA ALA A 137 -12.01 -13.77 9.95
C ALA A 137 -11.32 -13.98 11.30
N ALA A 138 -10.81 -12.91 11.91
CA ALA A 138 -10.18 -12.98 13.24
C ALA A 138 -11.19 -13.43 14.32
N GLY A 139 -12.41 -12.88 14.30
CA GLY A 139 -13.47 -13.25 15.23
C GLY A 139 -13.94 -14.70 15.07
N GLU A 140 -13.95 -15.23 13.84
CA GLU A 140 -14.28 -16.65 13.61
C GLU A 140 -13.22 -17.62 14.14
N ILE A 141 -11.94 -17.22 14.14
CA ILE A 141 -10.83 -18.04 14.64
C ILE A 141 -10.82 -18.06 16.18
N GLU A 142 -11.10 -16.93 16.84
CA GLU A 142 -11.16 -16.85 18.31
C GLU A 142 -12.36 -17.62 18.90
N GLY A 143 -13.41 -17.81 18.11
CA GLY A 143 -14.61 -18.56 18.52
C GLY A 143 -14.52 -20.08 18.31
N GLN A 144 -13.45 -20.61 17.70
CA GLN A 144 -13.22 -22.04 17.47
C GLN A 144 -12.31 -22.65 18.54
#